data_AF-A0AA92IDT0-F1
#
_entry.id   AF-A0AA92IDT0-F1
#
_cell.length_a   1.000
_cell.length_b   1.000
_cell.length_c   1.000
_cell.angle_alpha   90.00
_cell.angle_beta   90.00
_cell.angle_gamma   90.00
#
_symmetry.space_group_name_H-M   'P 1'
#
loop_
_entity.id
_entity.type
_entity.pdbx_description
1 polymer ?
#
loop_
_entity_poly.entity_id
_entity_poly.type
_entity_poly.pdbx_seq_one_letter_code
_entity_poly.pdbx_strand_id
1 'polypeptide(L)'
;MTPTSCLQLSFRDAPPGATAIRAALAAAQGVLDRSGVSPRAAFKAYRAFAAGEGGPDSLALAFARAEAEAMDTLAAYGYARYGSVSLAAL
;
A
#
# COMPACT_ATOMS: atom_id res chain seq x y z
N MET A 1 6.11 -16.75 -14.00
CA MET A 1 4.84 -16.07 -13.70
C MET A 1 5.16 -14.86 -12.84
N THR A 2 4.97 -13.64 -13.35
CA THR A 2 4.95 -12.46 -12.48
C THR A 2 3.76 -12.60 -11.54
N PRO A 3 3.92 -12.56 -10.22
CA PRO A 3 2.77 -12.42 -9.34
C PRO A 3 2.09 -11.12 -9.74
N THR A 4 0.86 -11.23 -10.25
CA THR A 4 0.03 -10.06 -10.53
C THR A 4 -0.26 -9.42 -9.18
N SER A 5 0.51 -8.38 -8.83
CA SER A 5 0.28 -7.59 -7.62
C SER A 5 -1.18 -7.13 -7.62
N CYS A 6 -1.93 -7.40 -6.56
CA CYS A 6 -3.30 -6.89 -6.40
C CYS A 6 -3.33 -5.43 -5.96
N LEU A 7 -2.14 -4.79 -5.91
CA LEU A 7 -1.92 -3.45 -5.41
C LEU A 7 -1.27 -2.57 -6.48
N GLN A 8 -1.57 -1.27 -6.41
CA GLN A 8 -1.00 -0.21 -7.22
C GLN A 8 -0.51 0.93 -6.34
N LEU A 9 0.60 1.57 -6.74
CA LEU A 9 1.08 2.81 -6.12
C LEU A 9 0.72 4.00 -7.01
N SER A 10 0.24 5.06 -6.37
CA SER A 10 0.02 6.37 -6.97
C SER A 10 1.03 7.35 -6.43
N PHE A 11 1.72 8.07 -7.31
CA PHE A 11 2.74 9.05 -6.96
C PHE A 11 2.26 10.44 -7.32
N ARG A 12 2.49 11.41 -6.43
CA ARG A 12 2.25 12.84 -6.72
C ARG A 12 3.37 13.45 -7.56
N ASP A 13 4.60 13.01 -7.34
CA ASP A 13 5.80 13.44 -8.05
C ASP A 13 6.25 12.38 -9.07
N ALA A 14 7.45 12.55 -9.66
CA ALA A 14 7.99 11.56 -10.59
C ALA A 14 8.08 10.16 -9.96
N PRO A 15 7.70 9.09 -10.68
CA PRO A 15 7.68 7.76 -10.10
C PRO A 15 9.11 7.26 -9.82
N PRO A 16 9.31 6.50 -8.73
CA PRO A 16 10.55 5.78 -8.46
C PRO A 16 10.93 4.81 -9.59
N GLY A 17 12.17 4.32 -9.56
CA GLY A 17 12.60 3.26 -10.48
C GLY A 17 11.73 2.01 -10.37
N ALA A 18 11.50 1.31 -11.48
CA ALA A 18 10.62 0.14 -11.54
C ALA A 18 10.98 -0.97 -10.54
N THR A 19 12.25 -1.08 -10.14
CA THR A 19 12.69 -2.01 -9.09
C THR A 19 12.17 -1.62 -7.71
N ALA A 20 12.24 -0.33 -7.35
CA ALA A 20 11.72 0.17 -6.08
C ALA A 20 10.19 0.04 -6.01
N ILE A 21 9.49 0.34 -7.12
CA ILE A 21 8.04 0.16 -7.21
C ILE A 21 7.64 -1.29 -6.98
N ARG A 22 8.30 -2.26 -7.65
CA ARG A 22 8.00 -3.69 -7.47
C ARG A 22 8.31 -4.16 -6.05
N ALA A 23 9.42 -3.70 -5.45
CA ALA A 23 9.78 -4.06 -4.08
C ALA A 23 8.72 -3.56 -3.09
N ALA A 24 8.29 -2.29 -3.22
CA ALA A 24 7.27 -1.70 -2.35
C ALA A 24 5.92 -2.41 -2.48
N LEU A 25 5.49 -2.72 -3.70
CA LEU A 25 4.26 -3.49 -3.94
C LEU A 25 4.33 -4.90 -3.35
N ALA A 26 5.48 -5.58 -3.49
CA ALA A 26 5.67 -6.90 -2.90
C ALA A 26 5.67 -6.86 -1.37
N ALA A 27 6.27 -5.84 -0.77
CA ALA A 27 6.29 -5.66 0.68
C ALA A 27 4.87 -5.42 1.24
N ALA A 28 4.12 -4.51 0.63
CA ALA A 28 2.72 -4.25 0.98
C ALA A 28 1.83 -5.48 0.79
N GLN A 29 1.97 -6.21 -0.33
CA GLN A 29 1.24 -7.45 -0.57
C GLN A 29 1.57 -8.49 0.51
N GLY A 30 2.85 -8.62 0.89
CA GLY A 30 3.29 -9.53 1.95
C GLY A 30 2.68 -9.20 3.32
N VAL A 31 2.44 -7.92 3.64
CA VAL A 31 1.73 -7.52 4.87
C VAL A 31 0.28 -8.01 4.86
N LEU A 32 -0.43 -7.82 3.74
CA LEU A 32 -1.83 -8.23 3.60
C LEU A 32 -1.96 -9.76 3.60
N ASP A 33 -1.06 -10.47 2.91
CA ASP A 33 -1.03 -11.94 2.88
C ASP A 33 -0.82 -12.53 4.28
N ARG A 34 0.13 -11.99 5.06
CA ARG A 34 0.35 -12.41 6.46
C ARG A 34 -0.85 -12.12 7.36
N SER A 35 -1.59 -11.08 7.04
CA SER A 35 -2.79 -10.67 7.78
C SER A 35 -4.04 -11.47 7.37
N GLY A 36 -3.97 -12.25 6.28
CA GLY A 36 -5.08 -13.05 5.76
C GLY A 36 -6.25 -12.23 5.20
N VAL A 37 -6.06 -10.93 4.98
CA VAL A 37 -7.12 -10.01 4.55
C VAL A 37 -7.08 -9.80 3.04
N SER A 38 -8.26 -9.71 2.44
CA SER A 38 -8.38 -9.33 1.03
C SER A 38 -7.91 -7.88 0.84
N PRO A 39 -6.96 -7.60 -0.08
CA PRO A 39 -6.53 -6.24 -0.38
C PRO A 39 -7.67 -5.30 -0.74
N ARG A 40 -8.68 -5.81 -1.45
CA ARG A 40 -9.84 -5.03 -1.88
C ARG A 40 -10.81 -4.71 -0.74
N ALA A 41 -10.98 -5.63 0.21
CA ALA A 41 -11.78 -5.39 1.41
C ALA A 41 -11.07 -4.39 2.34
N ALA A 42 -9.77 -4.58 2.55
CA ALA A 42 -8.92 -3.70 3.33
C ALA A 42 -8.91 -2.27 2.77
N PHE A 43 -8.79 -2.11 1.46
CA PHE A 43 -8.88 -0.81 0.79
C PHE A 43 -10.24 -0.12 0.98
N LYS A 44 -11.35 -0.86 0.86
CA LYS A 44 -12.70 -0.31 1.09
C LYS A 44 -12.87 0.19 2.51
N ALA A 45 -12.44 -0.60 3.49
CA ALA A 45 -12.50 -0.23 4.90
C ALA A 45 -11.63 1.02 5.18
N TYR A 46 -10.42 1.06 4.63
CA TYR A 46 -9.53 2.22 4.72
C TYR A 46 -10.15 3.48 4.12
N ARG A 47 -10.78 3.37 2.95
CA ARG A 47 -11.49 4.46 2.30
C ARG A 47 -12.67 4.99 3.13
N ALA A 48 -13.46 4.11 3.72
CA ALA A 48 -14.59 4.48 4.59
C ALA A 48 -14.09 5.17 5.86
N PHE A 49 -13.03 4.64 6.48
CA PHE A 49 -12.38 5.25 7.63
C PHE A 49 -11.83 6.65 7.31
N ALA A 50 -11.11 6.81 6.20
CA ALA A 50 -10.56 8.10 5.77
C ALA A 50 -11.65 9.14 5.43
N ALA A 51 -12.85 8.70 5.03
CA ALA A 51 -14.01 9.56 4.80
C ALA A 51 -14.79 9.91 6.08
N GLY A 52 -14.42 9.34 7.24
CA GLY A 52 -15.15 9.50 8.50
C GLY A 52 -16.46 8.71 8.57
N GLU A 53 -16.70 7.80 7.62
CA GLU A 53 -17.93 6.99 7.51
C GLU A 53 -17.84 5.67 8.29
N GLY A 54 -16.69 5.38 8.92
CA GLY A 54 -16.44 4.13 9.64
C GLY A 54 -15.69 4.32 10.96
N GLY A 55 -15.94 3.42 11.91
CA GLY A 55 -15.16 3.31 13.14
C GLY A 55 -13.80 2.66 12.92
N PRO A 56 -12.98 2.52 13.98
CA PRO A 56 -11.71 1.80 13.90
C PRO A 56 -11.94 0.34 13.45
N ASP A 57 -11.46 0.02 12.25
CA ASP A 57 -11.59 -1.29 11.63
C ASP A 57 -10.21 -1.94 11.45
N SER A 58 -10.09 -3.19 11.88
CA SER A 58 -8.92 -4.04 11.66
C SER A 58 -8.50 -4.15 10.19
N LEU A 59 -9.46 -4.11 9.25
CA LEU A 59 -9.21 -4.11 7.81
C LEU A 59 -8.57 -2.80 7.34
N ALA A 60 -9.06 -1.66 7.84
CA ALA A 60 -8.48 -0.35 7.55
C ALA A 60 -7.05 -0.24 8.11
N LEU A 61 -6.82 -0.78 9.32
CA LEU A 61 -5.50 -0.82 9.94
C LEU A 61 -4.53 -1.71 9.15
N ALA A 62 -4.98 -2.88 8.68
CA ALA A 62 -4.15 -3.77 7.86
C ALA A 62 -3.73 -3.10 6.54
N PHE A 63 -4.65 -2.36 5.90
CA PHE A 63 -4.32 -1.60 4.70
C PHE A 63 -3.34 -0.46 4.98
N ALA A 64 -3.55 0.31 6.04
CA ALA A 64 -2.65 1.39 6.44
C ALA A 64 -1.23 0.88 6.76
N ARG A 65 -1.11 -0.30 7.38
CA ARG A 65 0.19 -0.95 7.60
C ARG A 65 0.86 -1.37 6.30
N ALA A 66 0.10 -1.88 5.34
CA ALA A 66 0.63 -2.23 4.02
C ALA A 66 1.11 -0.98 3.27
N GLU A 67 0.40 0.14 3.38
CA GLU A 67 0.80 1.44 2.82
C GLU A 67 2.09 1.95 3.48
N ALA A 68 2.18 1.89 4.81
CA ALA A 68 3.39 2.25 5.55
C ALA A 68 4.60 1.40 5.15
N GLU A 69 4.44 0.07 5.02
CA GLU A 69 5.51 -0.83 4.60
C GLU A 69 6.00 -0.53 3.16
N ALA A 70 5.07 -0.21 2.25
CA ALA A 70 5.45 0.25 0.91
C ALA A 70 6.26 1.56 0.97
N MET A 71 5.86 2.51 1.81
CA MET A 71 6.58 3.77 1.99
C MET A 71 7.97 3.56 2.60
N ASP A 72 8.10 2.73 3.63
CA ASP A 72 9.38 2.39 4.26
C ASP A 72 10.32 1.69 3.27
N THR A 73 9.77 0.78 2.46
CA THR A 73 10.52 0.13 1.39
C THR A 73 11.02 1.16 0.38
N LEU A 74 10.18 2.09 -0.07
CA LEU A 74 10.61 3.16 -0.97
C LEU A 74 11.69 4.04 -0.33
N ALA A 75 11.57 4.36 0.95
CA ALA A 75 12.56 5.13 1.69
C ALA A 75 13.92 4.43 1.73
N ALA A 76 13.95 3.11 1.92
CA ALA A 76 15.17 2.30 1.90
C ALA A 76 15.87 2.30 0.53
N TYR A 77 15.11 2.49 -0.56
CA TYR A 77 15.65 2.67 -1.92
C TYR A 77 16.07 4.12 -2.23
N GLY A 78 16.04 5.02 -1.24
CA GLY A 78 16.43 6.43 -1.39
C GLY A 78 15.29 7.37 -1.82
N TYR A 79 14.04 6.87 -1.87
CA TYR A 79 12.86 7.65 -2.26
C TYR A 79 12.13 8.31 -1.08
N ALA A 80 12.79 8.47 0.08
CA ALA A 80 12.21 9.03 1.31
C ALA A 80 11.69 10.48 1.17
N ARG A 81 12.09 11.19 0.12
CA ARG A 81 11.71 12.59 -0.18
C ARG A 81 10.68 12.74 -1.30
N TYR A 82 10.30 11.67 -1.98
CA TYR A 82 9.20 11.75 -2.93
C TYR A 82 7.91 11.94 -2.12
N GLY A 83 7.09 12.93 -2.49
CA GLY A 83 5.90 13.31 -1.75
C GLY A 83 4.87 12.18 -1.62
N SER A 84 3.68 12.53 -1.14
CA SER A 84 2.58 11.59 -0.84
C SER A 84 2.45 10.45 -1.88
N VAL A 85 2.85 9.25 -1.47
CA VAL A 85 2.56 7.99 -2.17
C VAL A 85 1.28 7.43 -1.57
N SER A 86 0.38 6.91 -2.41
CA SER A 86 -0.79 6.21 -1.90
C SER A 86 -0.93 4.81 -2.50
N LEU A 87 -1.31 3.86 -1.65
CA LEU A 87 -1.57 2.48 -2.02
C LEU A 87 -3.05 2.30 -2.39
N ALA A 88 -3.32 1.60 -3.49
CA ALA A 88 -4.66 1.22 -3.92
C ALA A 88 -4.71 -0.27 -4.28
N ALA A 89 -5.91 -0.85 -4.26
CA ALA A 89 -6.15 -2.20 -4.78
C ALA A 89 -6.63 -2.17 -6.25
N LEU A 90 -6.21 -3.14 -7.06
CA LEU A 90 -6.63 -3.33 -8.47
C LEU A 90 -8.05 -3.93 -8.60
#